data_AF-A0A814B7L4-F1
#
_entry.id   AF-A0A814B7L4-F1
#
_cell.length_a   1.000
_cell.length_b   1.000
_cell.length_c   1.000
_cell.angle_alpha   90.00
_cell.angle_beta   90.00
_cell.angle_gamma   90.00
#
_symmetry.space_group_name_H-M   'P 1'
#
loop_
_entity.id
_entity.type
_entity.pdbx_description
1 polymer ?
#
loop_
_entity_poly.entity_id
_entity_poly.type
_entity_poly.pdbx_seq_one_letter_code
_entity_poly.pdbx_strand_id
1 'polypeptide(L)'
;MNSGGSSKNPNQNGSNDKSEQNVLYQSKDAQTMIAVLKDMGIEDFEHRVISQLLEFSYRYTTNLLDEAKAFSTHAGKKTIDSEDIKMAIRSKVDFSFTSTPPRDLIMEISKTKNKNPLPPIKDHSGIRLPPDRFCLHAPNFLLKTQEHQYQPVENVMPQQRQPFQVTQTTVPQRIETGFNSIPVKRPRDDEEDYDI
;
A
#
# COMPACT_ATOMS: atom_id res chain seq x y z
N MET A 1 23.10 36.52 -50.88
CA MET A 1 23.96 35.76 -49.95
C MET A 1 23.37 35.87 -48.55
N ASN A 2 23.28 34.70 -47.91
CA ASN A 2 22.71 34.37 -46.62
C ASN A 2 23.21 35.24 -45.46
N SER A 3 22.38 35.48 -44.43
CA SER A 3 22.61 35.03 -43.04
C SER A 3 21.92 35.89 -41.97
N GLY A 4 21.28 35.23 -40.99
CA GLY A 4 21.15 35.75 -39.63
C GLY A 4 19.73 35.92 -39.09
N GLY A 5 19.10 34.85 -38.62
CA GLY A 5 17.91 34.90 -37.77
C GLY A 5 18.24 35.01 -36.28
N SER A 6 17.24 35.35 -35.45
CA SER A 6 17.06 34.74 -34.12
C SER A 6 15.72 35.11 -33.47
N SER A 7 15.05 34.05 -33.01
CA SER A 7 14.19 33.95 -31.83
C SER A 7 12.83 34.67 -31.82
N LYS A 8 11.77 33.86 -31.96
CA LYS A 8 10.93 33.47 -30.82
C LYS A 8 9.97 32.34 -31.22
N ASN A 9 10.13 31.21 -30.55
CA ASN A 9 9.26 30.05 -30.61
C ASN A 9 8.26 30.12 -29.44
N PRO A 10 6.94 30.04 -29.62
CA PRO A 10 6.04 29.71 -28.53
C PRO A 10 5.76 28.21 -28.58
N ASN A 11 6.60 27.43 -27.90
CA ASN A 11 6.20 26.12 -27.41
C ASN A 11 5.39 26.34 -26.12
N GLN A 12 4.06 26.39 -26.23
CA GLN A 12 3.16 26.19 -25.09
C GLN A 12 2.42 24.88 -25.32
N ASN A 13 3.07 23.78 -24.94
CA ASN A 13 2.42 22.50 -24.74
C ASN A 13 2.28 22.33 -23.22
N GLY A 14 1.11 22.67 -22.67
CA GLY A 14 0.85 22.61 -21.22
C GLY A 14 -0.54 23.07 -20.76
N SER A 15 -1.51 23.21 -21.66
CA SER A 15 -2.78 23.91 -21.35
C SER A 15 -4.00 23.00 -21.17
N ASN A 16 -3.92 21.72 -21.54
CA ASN A 16 -5.12 20.85 -21.59
C ASN A 16 -5.58 20.33 -20.22
N ASP A 17 -4.70 20.26 -19.21
CA ASP A 17 -5.08 19.73 -17.89
C ASP A 17 -6.02 20.68 -17.12
N LYS A 18 -5.89 22.01 -17.28
CA LYS A 18 -6.72 22.95 -16.48
C LYS A 18 -8.15 23.09 -16.98
N SER A 19 -8.38 22.89 -18.28
CA SER A 19 -9.71 22.99 -18.88
C SER A 19 -10.56 21.78 -18.55
N GLU A 20 -10.02 20.56 -18.63
CA GLU A 20 -10.79 19.33 -18.36
C GLU A 20 -11.18 19.21 -16.88
N GLN A 21 -10.28 19.63 -15.99
CA GLN A 21 -10.55 19.69 -14.55
C GLN A 21 -11.69 20.66 -14.22
N ASN A 22 -11.87 21.74 -14.97
CA ASN A 22 -12.98 22.67 -14.72
C ASN A 22 -14.34 22.11 -15.19
N VAL A 23 -14.36 21.32 -16.27
CA VAL A 23 -15.59 20.68 -16.78
C VAL A 23 -16.14 19.64 -15.81
N LEU A 24 -15.26 18.85 -15.17
CA LEU A 24 -15.69 17.82 -14.22
C LEU A 24 -16.47 18.45 -13.04
N TYR A 25 -16.03 19.60 -12.56
CA TYR A 25 -16.67 20.35 -11.46
C TYR A 25 -18.01 20.97 -11.86
N GLN A 26 -18.21 21.19 -13.15
CA GLN A 26 -19.45 21.72 -13.70
C GLN A 26 -20.51 20.63 -13.92
N SER A 27 -20.12 19.34 -13.85
CA SER A 27 -21.06 18.21 -13.94
C SER A 27 -22.01 18.17 -12.75
N LYS A 28 -23.26 17.75 -12.97
CA LYS A 28 -24.30 17.64 -11.93
C LYS A 28 -23.89 16.70 -10.79
N ASP A 29 -23.19 15.61 -11.13
CA ASP A 29 -22.80 14.59 -10.14
C ASP A 29 -21.66 15.10 -9.24
N ALA A 30 -20.74 15.89 -9.80
CA ALA A 30 -19.71 16.57 -9.02
C ALA A 30 -20.30 17.63 -8.10
N GLN A 31 -21.27 18.42 -8.59
CA GLN A 31 -22.00 19.39 -7.75
C GLN A 31 -22.75 18.72 -6.60
N THR A 32 -23.33 17.55 -6.84
CA THR A 32 -24.00 16.76 -5.79
C THR A 32 -22.99 16.28 -4.75
N MET A 33 -21.81 15.81 -5.18
CA MET A 33 -20.75 15.38 -4.26
C MET A 33 -20.21 16.56 -3.42
N ILE A 34 -20.07 17.74 -4.01
CA ILE A 34 -19.70 18.97 -3.30
C ILE A 34 -20.77 19.36 -2.27
N ALA A 35 -22.05 19.26 -2.63
CA ALA A 35 -23.14 19.54 -1.71
C ALA A 35 -23.12 18.59 -0.50
N VAL A 36 -22.85 17.29 -0.72
CA VAL A 36 -22.70 16.31 0.38
C VAL A 36 -21.53 16.66 1.30
N LEU A 37 -20.37 17.04 0.74
CA LEU A 37 -19.21 17.46 1.55
C LEU A 37 -19.52 18.72 2.38
N LYS A 38 -20.27 19.66 1.81
CA LYS A 38 -20.72 20.87 2.50
C LYS A 38 -21.70 20.56 3.63
N ASP A 39 -22.63 19.63 3.43
CA ASP A 39 -23.58 19.18 4.46
C ASP A 39 -22.87 18.46 5.62
N MET A 40 -21.72 17.82 5.36
CA MET A 40 -20.85 17.25 6.38
C MET A 40 -19.98 18.29 7.12
N GLY A 41 -20.06 19.57 6.73
CA GLY A 41 -19.27 20.65 7.32
C GLY A 41 -17.82 20.70 6.84
N ILE A 42 -17.49 20.09 5.71
CA ILE A 42 -16.15 20.12 5.12
C ILE A 42 -16.08 21.28 4.12
N GLU A 43 -15.42 22.36 4.51
CA GLU A 43 -15.32 23.58 3.69
C GLU A 43 -14.06 23.61 2.81
N ASP A 44 -12.97 22.97 3.24
CA ASP A 44 -11.70 22.90 2.52
C ASP A 44 -11.34 21.45 2.14
N PHE A 45 -11.17 21.19 0.85
CA PHE A 45 -10.72 19.91 0.32
C PHE A 45 -9.90 20.08 -0.97
N GLU A 46 -9.02 19.12 -1.26
CA GLU A 46 -8.26 19.12 -2.51
C GLU A 46 -9.19 18.77 -3.69
N HIS A 47 -8.96 19.41 -4.83
CA HIS A 47 -9.76 19.16 -6.01
C HIS A 47 -9.76 17.68 -6.49
N ARG A 48 -8.72 16.92 -6.19
CA ARG A 48 -8.66 15.50 -6.58
C ARG A 48 -9.65 14.62 -5.81
N VAL A 49 -10.11 15.06 -4.63
CA VAL A 49 -11.02 14.30 -3.77
C VAL A 49 -12.35 14.04 -4.46
N ILE A 50 -12.91 15.03 -5.18
CA ILE A 50 -14.19 14.87 -5.88
C ILE A 50 -14.09 13.85 -6.99
N SER A 51 -13.03 13.90 -7.80
CA SER A 51 -12.77 12.92 -8.86
C SER A 51 -12.66 11.51 -8.28
N GLN A 52 -11.96 11.36 -7.15
CA GLN A 52 -11.79 10.07 -6.49
C GLN A 52 -13.10 9.54 -5.88
N LEU A 53 -13.89 10.42 -5.25
CA LEU A 53 -15.20 10.06 -4.69
C LEU A 53 -16.16 9.62 -5.78
N LEU A 54 -16.20 10.32 -6.91
CA LEU A 54 -17.00 9.93 -8.06
C LEU A 54 -16.57 8.56 -8.59
N GLU A 55 -15.27 8.33 -8.81
CA GLU A 55 -14.77 7.03 -9.25
C GLU A 55 -15.17 5.92 -8.27
N PHE A 56 -15.03 6.17 -6.96
CA PHE A 56 -15.45 5.24 -5.93
C PHE A 56 -16.95 4.94 -5.99
N SER A 57 -17.80 5.95 -6.09
CA SER A 57 -19.26 5.78 -6.16
C SER A 57 -19.68 4.97 -7.40
N TYR A 58 -19.13 5.26 -8.58
CA TYR A 58 -19.44 4.50 -9.78
C TYR A 58 -18.93 3.07 -9.68
N ARG A 59 -17.69 2.85 -9.24
CA ARG A 59 -17.15 1.49 -9.07
C ARG A 59 -17.93 0.69 -8.04
N TYR A 60 -18.32 1.31 -6.92
CA TYR A 60 -19.13 0.68 -5.88
C TYR A 60 -20.50 0.27 -6.42
N THR A 61 -21.22 1.19 -7.07
CA THR A 61 -22.56 0.92 -7.62
C THR A 61 -22.53 -0.11 -8.75
N THR A 62 -21.57 -0.07 -9.67
CA THR A 62 -21.40 -1.09 -10.71
C THR A 62 -21.15 -2.47 -10.10
N ASN A 63 -20.20 -2.60 -9.18
CA ASN A 63 -19.91 -3.87 -8.52
C ASN A 63 -21.13 -4.40 -7.74
N LEU A 64 -21.89 -3.50 -7.11
CA LEU A 64 -23.11 -3.85 -6.38
C LEU A 64 -24.22 -4.35 -7.31
N LEU A 65 -24.39 -3.71 -8.46
CA LEU A 65 -25.36 -4.13 -9.47
C LEU A 65 -24.98 -5.47 -10.12
N ASP A 66 -23.69 -5.74 -10.31
CA ASP A 66 -23.21 -7.03 -10.80
C ASP A 66 -23.52 -8.16 -9.82
N GLU A 67 -23.34 -7.95 -8.51
CA GLU A 67 -23.73 -8.90 -7.48
C GLU A 67 -25.25 -9.08 -7.40
N ALA A 68 -26.02 -7.99 -7.46
CA ALA A 68 -27.49 -8.04 -7.48
C ALA A 68 -28.00 -8.84 -8.70
N LYS A 69 -27.37 -8.67 -9.87
CA LYS A 69 -27.68 -9.44 -11.08
C LYS A 69 -27.39 -10.93 -10.91
N ALA A 70 -26.31 -11.29 -10.22
CA ALA A 70 -26.01 -12.68 -9.90
C ALA A 70 -27.10 -13.28 -9.00
N PHE A 71 -27.57 -12.56 -7.98
CA PHE A 71 -28.67 -13.00 -7.11
C PHE A 71 -30.00 -13.12 -7.85
N SER A 72 -30.36 -12.16 -8.70
CA SER A 72 -31.55 -12.24 -9.57
C SER A 72 -31.51 -13.47 -10.48
N THR A 73 -30.33 -13.75 -11.08
CA THR A 73 -30.13 -14.91 -11.94
C THR A 73 -30.30 -16.21 -11.17
N HIS A 74 -29.75 -16.29 -9.95
CA HIS A 74 -29.95 -17.43 -9.06
C HIS A 74 -31.43 -17.63 -8.70
N ALA A 75 -32.19 -16.55 -8.51
CA ALA A 75 -33.62 -16.61 -8.25
C ALA A 75 -34.47 -16.93 -9.50
N GLY A 76 -33.85 -17.10 -10.68
CA GLY A 76 -34.54 -17.34 -11.95
C GLY A 76 -35.28 -16.11 -12.50
N LYS A 77 -35.02 -14.92 -11.96
CA LYS A 77 -35.64 -13.66 -12.37
C LYS A 77 -34.83 -12.98 -13.48
N LYS A 78 -35.53 -12.37 -14.45
CA LYS A 78 -34.92 -11.63 -15.57
C LYS A 78 -34.66 -10.16 -15.25
N THR A 79 -35.30 -9.64 -14.21
CA THR A 79 -35.23 -8.24 -13.76
C THR A 79 -34.73 -8.20 -12.32
N ILE A 80 -33.88 -7.22 -12.02
CA ILE A 80 -33.32 -7.02 -10.67
C ILE A 80 -34.39 -6.39 -9.78
N ASP A 81 -34.66 -7.01 -8.63
CA ASP A 81 -35.58 -6.48 -7.63
C ASP A 81 -34.85 -5.75 -6.51
N SER A 82 -35.60 -4.97 -5.71
CA SER A 82 -35.05 -4.31 -4.52
C SER A 82 -34.47 -5.27 -3.48
N GLU A 83 -34.99 -6.51 -3.41
CA GLU A 83 -34.46 -7.54 -2.51
C GLU A 83 -33.08 -8.05 -2.96
N ASP A 84 -32.84 -8.14 -4.27
CA ASP A 84 -31.54 -8.57 -4.80
C ASP A 84 -30.45 -7.53 -4.47
N ILE A 85 -30.82 -6.24 -4.54
CA ILE A 85 -29.94 -5.12 -4.15
C ILE A 85 -29.67 -5.16 -2.63
N LYS A 86 -30.69 -5.36 -1.80
CA LYS A 86 -30.52 -5.47 -0.35
C LYS A 86 -29.60 -6.63 0.02
N MET A 87 -29.74 -7.76 -0.67
CA MET A 87 -28.89 -8.93 -0.43
C MET A 87 -27.45 -8.67 -0.84
N ALA A 88 -27.22 -8.01 -1.98
CA ALA A 88 -25.89 -7.56 -2.41
C ALA A 88 -25.24 -6.61 -1.41
N ILE A 89 -26.00 -5.63 -0.88
CA ILE A 89 -25.47 -4.69 0.13
C ILE A 89 -25.03 -5.45 1.39
N ARG A 90 -25.87 -6.35 1.91
CA ARG A 90 -25.54 -7.14 3.12
C ARG A 90 -24.26 -7.95 2.91
N SER A 91 -24.17 -8.64 1.78
CA SER A 91 -22.98 -9.41 1.40
C SER A 91 -21.71 -8.55 1.38
N LYS A 92 -21.78 -7.30 0.89
CA LYS A 92 -20.62 -6.38 0.90
C LYS A 92 -20.30 -5.82 2.28
N VAL A 93 -21.32 -5.47 3.07
CA VAL A 93 -21.16 -4.84 4.39
C VAL A 93 -20.37 -5.73 5.34
N ASP A 94 -20.59 -7.04 5.27
CA ASP A 94 -19.94 -8.00 6.16
C ASP A 94 -18.40 -8.05 6.01
N PHE A 95 -17.86 -7.68 4.85
CA PHE A 95 -16.42 -7.76 4.57
C PHE A 95 -15.72 -6.41 4.36
N SER A 96 -16.45 -5.39 3.91
CA SER A 96 -15.83 -4.13 3.46
C SER A 96 -15.96 -2.99 4.46
N PHE A 97 -16.92 -3.07 5.39
CA PHE A 97 -17.21 -1.99 6.32
C PHE A 97 -16.92 -2.42 7.74
N THR A 98 -16.28 -1.51 8.49
CA THR A 98 -16.06 -1.70 9.92
C THR A 98 -17.33 -1.30 10.65
N SER A 99 -18.14 -2.28 11.06
CA SER A 99 -19.13 -2.02 12.10
C SER A 99 -18.39 -1.90 13.44
N THR A 100 -18.80 -0.95 14.28
CA THR A 100 -18.26 -0.88 15.64
C THR A 100 -18.57 -2.21 16.33
N PRO A 101 -17.57 -2.94 16.83
CA PRO A 101 -17.80 -4.23 17.44
C PRO A 101 -18.78 -4.10 18.62
N PRO A 102 -19.70 -5.06 18.79
CA PRO A 102 -20.69 -4.98 19.85
C PRO A 102 -20.01 -4.89 21.22
N ARG A 103 -20.54 -4.02 22.08
CA ARG A 103 -19.99 -3.75 23.42
C ARG A 103 -19.79 -5.04 24.22
N ASP A 104 -20.72 -5.99 24.09
CA ASP A 104 -20.70 -7.24 24.84
C ASP A 104 -19.49 -8.10 24.47
N LEU A 105 -19.11 -8.15 23.20
CA LEU A 105 -17.91 -8.84 22.73
C LEU A 105 -16.64 -8.22 23.33
N ILE A 106 -16.53 -6.88 23.29
CA ILE A 106 -15.39 -6.16 23.88
C ILE A 106 -15.32 -6.44 25.39
N MET A 107 -16.45 -6.41 26.07
CA MET A 107 -16.56 -6.63 27.50
C MET A 107 -16.20 -8.07 27.89
N GLU A 108 -16.60 -9.07 27.11
CA GLU A 108 -16.23 -10.48 27.31
C GLU A 108 -14.73 -10.71 27.11
N ILE A 109 -14.16 -10.16 26.04
CA ILE A 109 -12.71 -10.21 25.78
C ILE A 109 -11.96 -9.52 26.93
N SER A 110 -12.45 -8.35 27.37
CA SER A 110 -11.85 -7.59 28.47
C SER A 110 -11.87 -8.37 29.77
N LYS A 111 -13.00 -8.99 30.13
CA LYS A 111 -13.10 -9.85 31.32
C LYS A 111 -12.12 -11.02 31.26
N THR A 112 -11.98 -11.65 30.10
CA THR A 112 -11.06 -12.77 29.89
C THR A 112 -9.61 -12.33 30.02
N LYS A 113 -9.23 -11.18 29.45
CA LYS A 113 -7.86 -10.65 29.49
C LYS A 113 -7.50 -10.08 30.87
N ASN A 114 -8.42 -9.35 31.49
CA ASN A 114 -8.22 -8.72 32.80
C ASN A 114 -8.27 -9.73 33.96
N LYS A 115 -8.65 -10.98 33.71
CA LYS A 115 -8.61 -12.06 34.70
C LYS A 115 -7.17 -12.40 35.12
N ASN A 116 -6.20 -12.14 34.25
CA ASN A 116 -4.80 -12.38 34.53
C ASN A 116 -4.24 -11.17 35.29
N PRO A 117 -3.78 -11.34 36.55
CA PRO A 117 -3.24 -10.23 37.33
C PRO A 117 -1.95 -9.72 36.66
N LEU A 118 -1.67 -8.44 36.90
CA LEU A 118 -0.46 -7.81 36.39
C LEU A 118 0.78 -8.48 37.00
N PRO A 119 1.89 -8.62 36.25
CA PRO A 119 3.16 -9.06 36.81
C PRO A 119 3.62 -8.11 37.93
N PRO A 120 4.24 -8.64 39.01
CA PRO A 120 4.72 -7.80 40.11
C PRO A 120 5.76 -6.80 39.61
N ILE A 121 5.63 -5.55 40.08
CA ILE A 121 6.56 -4.46 39.77
C ILE A 121 7.86 -4.72 40.54
N LYS A 122 9.01 -4.65 39.87
CA LYS A 122 10.34 -4.75 40.50
C LYS A 122 10.89 -3.36 40.77
N ASP A 123 11.69 -3.20 41.82
CA ASP A 123 12.22 -1.89 42.28
C ASP A 123 13.22 -1.24 41.29
N HIS A 124 13.68 -1.98 40.28
CA HIS A 124 14.52 -1.42 39.22
C HIS A 124 13.66 -0.62 38.23
N SER A 125 13.72 0.71 38.34
CA SER A 125 13.08 1.64 37.41
C SER A 125 13.83 1.65 36.07
N GLY A 126 13.28 1.01 35.04
CA GLY A 126 13.87 0.98 33.70
C GLY A 126 12.97 0.29 32.65
N ILE A 127 13.28 0.48 31.37
CA ILE A 127 12.58 -0.18 30.26
C ILE A 127 12.93 -1.68 30.29
N ARG A 128 11.93 -2.53 30.54
CA ARG A 128 12.11 -3.98 30.50
C ARG A 128 11.90 -4.49 29.10
N LEU A 129 12.99 -4.81 28.41
CA LEU A 129 12.92 -5.53 27.15
C LEU A 129 12.42 -6.97 27.39
N PRO A 130 11.68 -7.56 26.44
CA PRO A 130 11.50 -9.00 26.38
C PRO A 130 12.85 -9.73 26.40
N PRO A 131 12.89 -11.03 26.74
CA PRO A 131 14.10 -11.83 26.55
C PRO A 131 14.72 -11.62 25.17
N ASP A 132 16.04 -11.69 25.08
CA ASP A 132 16.81 -11.37 23.86
C ASP A 132 16.30 -12.09 22.60
N ARG A 133 15.85 -13.34 22.75
CA ARG A 133 15.23 -14.14 21.68
C ARG A 133 13.94 -13.56 21.10
N PHE A 134 13.24 -12.71 21.85
CA PHE A 134 12.04 -11.99 21.43
C PHE A 134 12.33 -10.52 21.10
N CYS A 135 13.60 -10.10 21.14
CA CYS A 135 14.03 -8.78 20.73
C CYS A 135 14.53 -8.81 19.28
N LEU A 136 14.12 -7.85 18.46
CA LEU A 136 14.59 -7.66 17.08
C LEU A 136 15.91 -6.85 17.06
N HIS A 137 16.93 -7.37 17.73
CA HIS A 137 18.23 -6.72 17.90
C HIS A 137 19.31 -7.31 16.98
N ALA A 138 19.19 -8.60 16.64
CA ALA A 138 20.14 -9.30 15.78
C ALA A 138 19.87 -9.02 14.29
N PRO A 139 20.92 -8.89 13.46
CA PRO A 139 20.76 -8.72 12.02
C PRO A 139 20.08 -9.95 11.40
N ASN A 140 18.92 -9.72 10.79
CA ASN A 140 18.08 -10.70 10.11
C ASN A 140 18.39 -10.81 8.60
N PHE A 141 19.49 -10.21 8.14
CA PHE A 141 19.99 -10.31 6.77
C PHE A 141 21.52 -10.38 6.75
N LEU A 142 22.06 -11.12 5.79
CA LEU A 142 23.49 -11.18 5.49
C LEU A 142 23.69 -10.77 4.04
N LEU A 143 24.46 -9.70 3.82
CA LEU A 143 24.84 -9.29 2.47
C LEU A 143 25.88 -10.29 1.95
N LYS A 144 25.52 -11.08 0.93
CA LYS A 144 26.51 -11.85 0.17
C LYS A 144 27.24 -10.90 -0.77
N THR A 145 28.43 -10.45 -0.39
CA THR A 145 29.34 -9.81 -1.34
C THR A 145 29.87 -10.89 -2.29
N GLN A 146 29.55 -10.78 -3.58
CA GLN A 146 30.34 -11.49 -4.59
C GLN A 146 31.70 -10.82 -4.65
N GLU A 147 32.76 -11.55 -4.32
CA GLU A 147 34.11 -11.07 -4.55
C GLU A 147 34.36 -10.99 -6.06
N HIS A 148 34.19 -9.80 -6.63
CA HIS A 148 34.77 -9.52 -7.93
C HIS A 148 36.29 -9.52 -7.76
N GLN A 149 36.95 -10.57 -8.23
CA GLN A 149 38.41 -10.61 -8.33
C GLN A 149 38.86 -9.48 -9.26
N TYR A 150 39.27 -8.36 -8.67
CA TYR A 150 39.97 -7.30 -9.39
C TYR A 150 41.36 -7.82 -9.76
N GLN A 151 41.57 -8.09 -11.05
CA GLN A 151 42.91 -8.19 -11.61
C GLN A 151 43.44 -6.76 -11.81
N PRO A 152 44.60 -6.38 -11.23
CA PRO A 152 45.15 -5.05 -11.43
C PRO A 152 45.52 -4.85 -12.90
N VAL A 153 44.96 -3.85 -13.57
CA VAL A 153 45.44 -3.40 -14.87
C VAL A 153 46.63 -2.49 -14.65
N GLU A 154 47.80 -2.89 -15.14
CA GLU A 154 49.07 -2.16 -15.03
C GLU A 154 49.00 -0.82 -15.78
N ASN A 155 49.63 0.19 -15.18
CA ASN A 155 49.47 1.61 -15.47
C ASN A 155 49.60 2.01 -16.94
N VAL A 156 48.57 2.68 -17.48
CA VAL A 156 48.69 3.60 -18.63
C VAL A 156 48.00 4.94 -18.31
N MET A 157 48.73 6.03 -18.59
CA MET A 157 48.47 7.42 -18.19
C MET A 157 47.06 7.94 -18.51
N PRO A 158 46.50 8.88 -17.72
CA PRO A 158 45.17 9.43 -17.97
C PRO A 158 45.16 10.35 -19.20
N GLN A 159 44.46 9.94 -20.26
CA GLN A 159 43.99 10.85 -21.32
C GLN A 159 42.56 11.36 -21.05
N GLN A 160 42.33 12.56 -21.56
CA GLN A 160 41.28 13.54 -21.29
C GLN A 160 39.83 13.01 -21.45
N ARG A 161 38.93 13.42 -20.54
CA ARG A 161 37.49 13.08 -20.56
C ARG A 161 36.82 13.54 -21.86
N GLN A 162 36.18 12.59 -22.56
CA GLN A 162 35.17 12.85 -23.60
C GLN A 162 33.75 12.61 -23.02
N PRO A 163 32.71 13.33 -23.48
CA PRO A 163 31.37 13.26 -22.88
C PRO A 163 30.63 11.95 -23.23
N PHE A 164 29.95 11.37 -22.25
CA PHE A 164 29.11 10.17 -22.40
C PHE A 164 27.83 10.49 -23.18
N GLN A 165 27.57 9.73 -24.26
CA GLN A 165 26.28 9.71 -24.94
C GLN A 165 25.35 8.69 -24.29
N VAL A 166 24.09 9.08 -24.11
CA VAL A 166 23.02 8.30 -23.47
C VAL A 166 22.42 7.31 -24.46
N THR A 167 22.39 6.01 -24.15
CA THR A 167 21.54 5.02 -24.83
C THR A 167 20.97 3.96 -23.88
N GLN A 168 19.66 4.10 -23.64
CA GLN A 168 18.57 3.14 -23.40
C GLN A 168 18.76 1.89 -22.51
N THR A 169 17.89 1.79 -21.51
CA THR A 169 17.70 0.66 -20.58
C THR A 169 16.87 -0.45 -21.24
N THR A 170 17.44 -1.64 -21.40
CA THR A 170 16.67 -2.88 -21.65
C THR A 170 16.34 -3.54 -20.31
N VAL A 171 15.08 -3.95 -20.16
CA VAL A 171 14.45 -4.58 -18.98
C VAL A 171 15.20 -5.82 -18.46
N PRO A 172 15.36 -6.00 -17.13
CA PRO A 172 15.93 -7.23 -16.56
C PRO A 172 14.89 -8.35 -16.42
N GLN A 173 15.27 -9.58 -16.78
CA GLN A 173 14.47 -10.80 -16.61
C GLN A 173 14.42 -11.26 -15.14
N ARG A 174 13.25 -11.81 -14.76
CA ARG A 174 12.89 -12.32 -13.42
C ARG A 174 13.67 -13.61 -13.09
N ILE A 175 14.38 -13.62 -11.96
CA ILE A 175 15.02 -14.83 -11.42
C ILE A 175 14.03 -15.51 -10.47
N GLU A 176 13.59 -16.73 -10.82
CA GLU A 176 12.84 -17.61 -9.94
C GLU A 176 13.82 -18.37 -9.03
N THR A 177 13.71 -18.20 -7.71
CA THR A 177 14.45 -19.04 -6.75
C THR A 177 13.47 -20.00 -6.07
N GLY A 178 13.65 -21.29 -6.38
CA GLY A 178 12.89 -22.39 -5.80
C GLY A 178 13.12 -22.56 -4.30
N PHE A 179 12.05 -22.98 -3.62
CA PHE A 179 12.06 -23.51 -2.26
C PHE A 179 12.94 -24.75 -2.21
N ASN A 180 14.07 -24.70 -1.49
CA ASN A 180 14.64 -25.84 -0.73
C ASN A 180 15.97 -25.44 -0.08
N SER A 181 15.90 -25.01 1.18
CA SER A 181 16.93 -25.25 2.21
C SER A 181 16.47 -24.62 3.52
N ILE A 182 15.87 -25.43 4.40
CA ILE A 182 15.70 -25.06 5.80
C ILE A 182 17.09 -25.16 6.44
N PRO A 183 17.68 -24.07 6.99
CA PRO A 183 18.97 -24.17 7.67
C PRO A 183 18.82 -24.94 8.98
N VAL A 184 19.69 -25.93 9.18
CA VAL A 184 19.76 -26.75 10.40
C VAL A 184 20.05 -25.87 11.63
N LYS A 185 19.31 -26.09 12.72
CA LYS A 185 19.58 -25.46 14.04
C LYS A 185 21.00 -25.82 14.49
N ARG A 186 21.78 -24.81 14.88
CA ARG A 186 23.11 -24.99 15.48
C ARG A 186 23.00 -25.81 16.79
N PRO A 187 23.92 -26.77 17.06
CA PRO A 187 23.99 -27.45 18.35
C PRO A 187 24.40 -26.46 19.47
N ARG A 188 24.00 -26.76 20.71
CA ARG A 188 24.31 -25.97 21.91
C ARG A 188 25.64 -26.44 22.52
N ASP A 189 26.45 -25.51 23.02
CA ASP A 189 27.75 -25.76 23.67
C ASP A 189 27.66 -25.77 25.22
N ASP A 190 26.45 -25.90 25.80
CA ASP A 190 26.22 -25.56 27.21
C ASP A 190 25.82 -26.78 28.08
N GLU A 191 26.48 -27.93 27.94
CA GLU A 191 26.26 -29.15 28.75
C GLU A 191 27.35 -29.39 29.83
N GLU A 192 28.12 -28.39 30.21
CA GLU A 192 29.12 -28.53 31.30
C GLU A 192 29.05 -27.34 32.27
N ASP A 193 28.07 -27.38 33.18
CA ASP A 193 28.17 -26.77 34.52
C ASP A 193 26.96 -27.22 35.36
N TYR A 194 27.01 -28.47 35.82
CA TYR A 194 26.23 -28.96 36.96
C TYR A 194 27.13 -29.80 37.86
N ASP A 195 27.87 -29.12 38.74
CA ASP A 195 28.35 -29.71 39.99
C ASP A 195 27.45 -29.20 41.14
N ILE A 196 26.62 -30.13 41.64
CA ILE A 196 25.91 -30.26 42.94
C ILE A 196 25.08 -29.09 43.51
#